data_AF-U1Q8Q6-F1
#
_entry.id   AF-U1Q8Q6-F1
#
_cell.length_a   1.000
_cell.length_b   1.000
_cell.length_c   1.000
_cell.angle_alpha   90.00
_cell.angle_beta   90.00
_cell.angle_gamma   90.00
#
_symmetry.space_group_name_H-M   'P 1'
#
loop_
_entity.id
_entity.type
_entity.pdbx_description
1 polymer ?
#
loop_
_entity_poly.entity_id
_entity_poly.type
_entity_poly.pdbx_seq_one_letter_code
_entity_poly.pdbx_strand_id
1 'polypeptide(L)'
;MKSKRSKARQCKNLAKEHVENPDEPAAPTGDSGHANWVQIAVILFRVEIDKSLRETEAYLNTMSPVLEELNLECSPDHTTIC
;
A
#
# COMPACT_ATOMS: atom_id res chain seq x y z
N MET A 1 -8.68 -8.55 17.11
CA MET A 1 -8.00 -7.95 15.94
C MET A 1 -6.82 -7.08 16.42
N LYS A 2 -5.62 -7.63 16.64
CA LYS A 2 -4.42 -6.80 16.48
C LYS A 2 -4.37 -6.49 14.98
N SER A 3 -4.96 -5.35 14.64
CA SER A 3 -5.76 -5.15 13.41
C SER A 3 -4.89 -5.17 12.14
N LYS A 4 -5.45 -5.63 11.01
CA LYS A 4 -4.82 -5.50 9.68
C LYS A 4 -4.39 -4.06 9.39
N ARG A 5 -5.11 -3.08 9.96
CA ARG A 5 -4.73 -1.66 9.99
C ARG A 5 -3.38 -1.41 10.68
N SER A 6 -3.12 -2.05 11.82
CA SER A 6 -1.84 -1.92 12.52
C SER A 6 -0.68 -2.49 11.70
N LYS A 7 -0.90 -3.61 11.00
CA LYS A 7 0.09 -4.18 10.08
C LYS A 7 0.34 -3.27 8.88
N ALA A 8 -0.72 -2.73 8.28
CA ALA A 8 -0.61 -1.76 7.20
C ALA A 8 0.16 -0.50 7.61
N ARG A 9 -0.08 0.01 8.83
CA ARG A 9 0.69 1.12 9.42
C ARG A 9 2.18 0.79 9.55
N GLN A 10 2.51 -0.41 10.03
CA GLN A 10 3.90 -0.84 10.14
C GLN A 10 4.56 -0.92 8.75
N CYS A 11 3.87 -1.50 7.76
CA CYS A 11 4.36 -1.58 6.38
C CYS A 11 4.57 -0.19 5.78
N LYS A 12 3.64 0.74 6.00
CA LYS A 12 3.76 2.14 5.58
C LYS A 12 4.99 2.82 6.19
N ASN A 13 5.19 2.67 7.49
CA ASN A 13 6.32 3.32 8.18
C ASN A 13 7.66 2.78 7.66
N LEU A 14 7.79 1.45 7.54
CA LEU A 14 8.97 0.82 6.96
C LEU A 14 9.22 1.26 5.52
N ALA A 15 8.18 1.33 4.69
CA ALA A 15 8.31 1.78 3.30
C ALA A 15 8.80 3.23 3.22
N LYS A 16 8.29 4.11 4.08
CA LYS A 16 8.72 5.52 4.15
C LYS A 16 10.18 5.67 4.59
N GLU A 17 10.72 4.78 5.41
CA GLU A 17 12.14 4.77 5.78
C GLU A 17 13.07 4.44 4.60
N HIS A 18 12.55 3.89 3.50
CA HIS A 18 13.33 3.36 2.37
C HIS A 18 13.12 4.11 1.04
N VAL A 19 12.44 5.26 1.03
CA VAL A 19 12.26 6.08 -0.17
C VAL A 19 12.88 7.47 -0.01
N GLU A 20 13.23 8.10 -1.12
CA GLU A 20 13.80 9.45 -1.14
C GLU A 20 12.80 10.52 -0.70
N ASN A 21 11.52 10.36 -1.07
CA ASN A 21 10.45 11.29 -0.70
C ASN A 21 9.34 10.57 0.09
N PRO A 22 9.46 10.45 1.42
CA PRO A 22 8.46 9.79 2.26
C PRO A 22 7.14 10.55 2.38
N ASP A 23 7.14 11.85 2.07
CA ASP A 23 5.97 12.73 2.20
C ASP A 23 5.23 12.93 0.87
N GLU A 24 5.65 12.24 -0.19
CA GLU A 24 4.91 12.20 -1.45
C GLU A 24 3.46 11.72 -1.20
N PRO A 25 2.45 12.38 -1.80
CA PRO A 25 1.07 11.91 -1.76
C PRO A 25 0.98 10.45 -2.22
N ALA A 26 0.09 9.65 -1.63
CA ALA A 26 -0.02 8.22 -1.96
C ALA A 26 -0.34 7.96 -3.46
N ALA A 27 -1.16 8.84 -4.04
CA ALA A 27 -1.47 8.90 -5.46
C ALA A 27 -1.13 10.32 -5.96
N PRO A 28 0.14 10.60 -6.34
CA PRO A 28 0.54 11.90 -6.87
C PRO A 28 -0.13 12.15 -8.23
N THR A 29 -0.54 13.39 -8.48
CA THR A 29 -1.20 13.78 -9.74
C THR A 29 -0.17 13.79 -10.88
N GLY A 30 -0.27 12.83 -11.79
CA GLY A 30 0.62 12.68 -12.95
C GLY A 30 0.71 11.20 -13.36
N ASP A 31 1.26 10.92 -14.55
CA ASP A 31 1.35 9.56 -15.14
C ASP A 31 2.12 8.52 -14.30
N SER A 32 2.64 8.89 -13.12
CA SER A 32 3.51 8.07 -12.27
C SER A 32 2.78 7.04 -11.38
N GLY A 33 1.45 6.94 -11.44
CA GLY A 33 0.71 5.96 -10.65
C GLY A 33 0.77 6.26 -9.14
N HIS A 34 1.15 5.28 -8.32
CA HIS A 34 1.24 5.41 -6.86
C HIS A 34 2.66 5.74 -6.40
N ALA A 35 2.81 6.51 -5.32
CA ALA A 35 4.11 6.81 -4.74
C ALA A 35 4.92 5.56 -4.41
N ASN A 36 6.25 5.63 -4.50
CA ASN A 36 7.13 4.48 -4.28
C ASN A 36 6.91 3.83 -2.90
N TRP A 37 6.66 4.64 -1.87
CA TRP A 37 6.39 4.11 -0.53
C TRP A 37 5.09 3.31 -0.48
N VAL A 38 4.08 3.64 -1.29
CA VAL A 38 2.84 2.86 -1.38
C VAL A 38 3.13 1.50 -2.00
N GLN A 39 3.88 1.46 -3.09
CA GLN A 39 4.23 0.22 -3.77
C GLN A 39 4.97 -0.73 -2.82
N ILE A 40 6.00 -0.23 -2.12
CA ILE A 40 6.73 -0.99 -1.10
C ILE A 40 5.81 -1.43 0.04
N ALA A 41 4.95 -0.53 0.56
CA ALA A 41 4.04 -0.86 1.65
C ALA A 41 3.05 -1.97 1.26
N VAL A 42 2.53 -1.95 0.03
CA VAL A 42 1.65 -3.00 -0.51
C VAL A 42 2.40 -4.31 -0.69
N ILE A 43 3.65 -4.29 -1.16
CA ILE A 43 4.50 -5.49 -1.26
C ILE A 43 4.75 -6.09 0.13
N LEU A 44 5.09 -5.28 1.14
CA LEU A 44 5.27 -5.77 2.50
C LEU A 44 3.96 -6.35 3.08
N PHE A 45 2.85 -5.64 2.86
CA PHE A 45 1.54 -6.07 3.35
C PHE A 45 1.06 -7.37 2.69
N ARG A 46 1.36 -7.59 1.39
CA ARG A 46 1.02 -8.84 0.69
C ARG A 46 1.67 -10.06 1.37
N VAL A 47 2.91 -9.90 1.81
CA VAL A 47 3.67 -10.95 2.51
C VAL A 47 3.04 -11.21 3.88
N GLU A 48 2.67 -10.16 4.60
CA GLU A 48 2.01 -10.23 5.92
C GLU A 48 0.61 -10.89 5.91
N ILE A 49 -0.04 -10.94 4.76
CA ILE A 49 -1.35 -11.56 4.57
C ILE A 49 -1.31 -12.81 3.70
N ASP A 50 -0.11 -13.23 3.26
CA ASP A 50 0.16 -14.41 2.43
C ASP A 50 -0.72 -14.46 1.17
N LYS A 51 -0.64 -13.40 0.35
CA LYS A 51 -1.42 -13.25 -0.89
C LYS A 51 -0.54 -12.86 -2.07
N SER A 52 -0.96 -13.28 -3.27
CA SER A 52 -0.43 -12.72 -4.52
C SER A 52 -0.77 -11.23 -4.64
N LEU A 53 -0.13 -10.53 -5.59
CA LEU A 53 -0.43 -9.11 -5.87
C LEU A 53 -1.90 -8.91 -6.30
N ARG A 54 -2.41 -9.77 -7.19
CA ARG A 54 -3.81 -9.74 -7.64
C ARG A 54 -4.80 -9.96 -6.50
N GLU A 55 -4.53 -10.93 -5.64
CA GLU A 55 -5.40 -11.19 -4.48
C GLU A 55 -5.31 -10.06 -3.44
N THR A 56 -4.14 -9.44 -3.31
CA THR A 56 -3.93 -8.28 -2.43
C THR A 56 -4.70 -7.08 -2.93
N GLU A 57 -4.70 -6.82 -4.25
CA GLU A 57 -5.49 -5.77 -4.85
C GLU A 57 -6.99 -5.95 -4.56
N ALA A 58 -7.52 -7.14 -4.87
CA ALA A 58 -8.91 -7.47 -4.60
C ALA A 58 -9.23 -7.34 -3.09
N TYR A 59 -8.33 -7.80 -2.22
CA TYR A 59 -8.50 -7.71 -0.78
C TYR A 59 -8.52 -6.26 -0.28
N LEU A 60 -7.59 -5.41 -0.73
CA LEU A 60 -7.51 -4.01 -0.33
C LEU A 60 -8.77 -3.25 -0.74
N ASN A 61 -9.28 -3.48 -1.95
CA ASN A 61 -10.53 -2.90 -2.44
C ASN A 61 -11.77 -3.29 -1.61
N THR A 62 -11.71 -4.37 -0.81
CA THR A 62 -12.77 -4.74 0.15
C THR A 62 -12.56 -4.21 1.57
N MET A 63 -11.42 -3.58 1.86
CA MET A 63 -10.97 -3.24 3.22
C MET A 63 -10.67 -1.75 3.39
N SER A 64 -11.71 -0.92 3.44
CA SER A 64 -11.59 0.55 3.61
C SER A 64 -10.65 0.97 4.75
N PRO A 65 -10.65 0.35 5.96
CA PRO A 65 -9.74 0.78 7.03
C PRO A 65 -8.25 0.56 6.75
N VAL A 66 -7.91 -0.33 5.81
CA VAL A 66 -6.52 -0.54 5.38
C VAL A 66 -6.13 0.47 4.32
N LEU A 67 -7.02 0.74 3.35
CA LEU A 67 -6.83 1.78 2.34
C LEU A 67 -6.67 3.16 2.98
N GLU A 68 -7.53 3.52 3.95
CA GLU A 68 -7.41 4.76 4.73
C GLU A 68 -6.05 4.87 5.44
N GLU A 69 -5.53 3.75 5.97
CA GLU A 69 -4.23 3.76 6.63
C GLU A 69 -3.07 3.99 5.66
N LEU A 70 -3.24 3.58 4.40
CA LEU A 70 -2.31 3.81 3.31
C LEU A 70 -2.59 5.12 2.55
N ASN A 71 -3.55 5.93 3.00
CA ASN A 71 -4.00 7.16 2.33
C ASN A 71 -4.46 6.93 0.87
N LEU A 72 -5.12 5.80 0.61
CA LEU A 72 -5.59 5.40 -0.71
C LEU A 72 -7.11 5.40 -0.80
N GLU A 73 -7.63 5.77 -1.96
CA GLU A 73 -9.06 5.60 -2.29
C GLU A 73 -9.35 4.20 -2.84
N CYS A 74 -8.42 3.63 -3.60
CA CYS A 74 -8.48 2.30 -4.16
C CYS A 74 -7.09 1.63 -4.13
N SER A 75 -7.06 0.31 -4.31
CA SER A 75 -5.80 -0.42 -4.42
C SER A 75 -5.03 -0.02 -5.68
N PRO A 76 -3.68 0.02 -5.63
CA PRO A 76 -2.87 -0.02 -6.84
C PRO A 76 -3.21 -1.25 -7.69
N ASP A 77 -3.21 -1.06 -9.01
CA ASP A 77 -3.35 -2.16 -9.96
C ASP A 77 -2.12 -3.07 -9.84
N HIS A 78 -2.34 -4.37 -9.67
CA HIS A 78 -1.28 -5.38 -9.51
C HIS A 78 -0.24 -5.38 -10.65
N THR A 79 -0.56 -4.87 -11.82
CA THR A 79 0.34 -4.74 -12.98
C THR A 79 1.21 -3.49 -12.95
N THR A 80 0.91 -2.54 -12.05
CA THR A 80 1.65 -1.28 -11.88
C THR A 80 2.59 -1.27 -10.68
N ILE A 81 2.54 -2.31 -9.84
CA ILE A 81 3.41 -2.47 -8.68
C ILE A 81 4.77 -3.00 -9.17
N CYS A 82 5.81 -2.18 -9.03
CA CYS A 82 7.19 -2.49 -9.40
C CYS A 82 8.04 -2.89 -8.19
#